data_AF-A0AAD7ZA62-F1
#
_entry.id   AF-A0AAD7ZA62-F1
#
_cell.length_a   1.000
_cell.length_b   1.000
_cell.length_c   1.000
_cell.angle_alpha   90.00
_cell.angle_beta   90.00
_cell.angle_gamma   90.00
#
_symmetry.space_group_name_H-M   'P 1'
#
loop_
_entity.id
_entity.type
_entity.pdbx_description
1 polymer ?
#
loop_
_entity_poly.entity_id
_entity_poly.type
_entity_poly.pdbx_seq_one_letter_code
_entity_poly.pdbx_strand_id
1 'polypeptide(L)'
;MFAAPYKRSLYIYEWEKFIKHSITVPYVYSDFKVYVECPKKRVLYGYFHKVFNSSLWVRYFATCIISSMVNYIMHKSIRSELSGFREISYNVYFIWSILTSVSVPKIPKTTEDKKSFFLLLVCYVMSTIFQSFFTSFLTEPVMERGITTVEELISKNLTVFSQIEIIAAAFSDFSVNGTIKLNSGGIRIQHSSTAIENVLNIENSAVLTTEIDMKLKISNRMRLQKPCSFLPLSQTSQCVIFHGFSPFYEAFNLKIMRSLESGLFIKLLHDYFSSDININATLTTDKFREINRKNTLL
;
A
#
# COMPACT_ATOMS: atom_id res chain seq x y z
N MET A 1 -14.15 6.55 23.32
CA MET A 1 -12.79 7.09 23.07
C MET A 1 -12.04 7.05 24.39
N PHE A 2 -11.52 5.88 24.76
CA PHE A 2 -10.80 5.68 26.02
C PHE A 2 -9.31 5.53 25.68
N ALA A 3 -8.50 6.48 26.13
CA ALA A 3 -7.06 6.35 26.13
C ALA A 3 -6.70 5.18 27.08
N ALA A 4 -6.06 4.15 26.53
CA ALA A 4 -5.55 3.05 27.34
C ALA A 4 -4.46 3.59 28.29
N PRO A 5 -4.45 3.20 29.57
CA PRO A 5 -3.45 3.65 30.52
C PRO A 5 -2.08 3.07 30.15
N TYR A 6 -1.14 3.97 29.84
CA TYR A 6 0.27 3.66 29.64
C TYR A 6 0.81 3.00 30.91
N LYS A 7 1.02 1.69 30.85
CA LYS A 7 1.35 0.85 31.99
C LYS A 7 2.76 1.18 32.48
N ARG A 8 2.85 2.03 33.51
CA ARG A 8 4.07 2.44 34.20
C ARG A 8 4.54 1.29 35.12
N SER A 9 4.98 0.17 34.54
CA SER A 9 5.40 -1.02 35.30
C SER A 9 6.73 -1.61 34.82
N LEU A 10 7.68 -0.75 34.39
CA LEU A 10 8.94 -1.19 33.77
C LEU A 10 10.19 -0.52 34.37
N TYR A 11 10.18 -0.23 35.67
CA TYR A 11 11.33 0.42 36.32
C TYR A 11 11.97 -0.37 37.46
N ILE A 12 11.43 -1.53 37.88
CA ILE A 12 11.95 -2.20 39.09
C ILE A 12 13.00 -3.28 38.76
N TYR A 13 12.94 -3.93 37.59
CA TYR A 13 13.84 -5.03 37.24
C TYR A 13 15.18 -4.64 36.58
N GLU A 14 15.42 -3.37 36.24
CA GLU A 14 16.69 -2.94 35.63
C GLU A 14 17.70 -2.30 36.60
N TRP A 15 17.33 -2.02 37.85
CA TRP A 15 18.24 -1.33 38.80
C TRP A 15 19.57 -2.04 39.02
N GLU A 16 19.60 -3.38 39.05
CA GLU A 16 20.85 -4.14 39.21
C GLU A 16 21.79 -3.97 38.01
N LYS A 17 21.24 -3.77 36.80
CA LYS A 17 22.02 -3.51 35.59
C LYS A 17 22.60 -2.09 35.61
N PHE A 18 21.84 -1.13 36.17
CA PHE A 18 22.30 0.26 36.41
C PHE A 18 23.43 0.35 37.44
N ILE A 19 23.52 -0.56 38.40
CA ILE A 19 24.65 -0.58 39.36
C ILE A 19 25.96 -0.91 38.65
N LYS A 20 25.93 -1.76 37.62
CA LYS A 20 27.12 -2.16 36.86
C LYS A 20 27.40 -1.28 35.64
N HIS A 21 26.40 -0.56 35.13
CA HIS A 21 26.51 0.24 33.91
C HIS A 21 25.83 1.59 34.04
N SER A 22 26.53 2.64 33.63
CA SER A 22 25.95 3.99 33.56
C SER A 22 25.38 4.23 32.15
N ILE A 23 24.08 4.53 32.06
CA ILE A 23 23.38 4.76 30.80
C ILE A 23 23.23 6.26 30.58
N THR A 24 23.59 6.74 29.39
CA THR A 24 23.46 8.15 29.01
C THR A 24 22.00 8.52 28.71
N VAL A 25 21.73 9.83 28.60
CA VAL A 25 20.43 10.31 28.14
C VAL A 25 20.18 9.80 26.72
N PRO A 26 18.98 9.25 26.44
CA PRO A 26 18.63 8.79 25.11
C PRO A 26 18.71 9.93 24.09
N TYR A 27 19.50 9.72 23.03
CA TYR A 27 19.73 10.72 22.00
C TYR A 27 18.96 10.44 20.71
N VAL A 28 18.43 9.23 20.55
CA VAL A 28 17.65 8.81 19.39
C VAL A 28 16.49 7.94 19.84
N TYR A 29 15.28 8.27 19.38
CA TYR A 29 14.09 7.47 19.60
C TYR A 29 13.68 6.79 18.30
N SER A 30 13.29 5.52 18.39
CA SER A 30 12.91 4.72 17.23
C SER A 30 11.87 3.68 17.65
N ASP A 31 10.95 3.36 16.75
CA ASP A 31 9.98 2.31 17.03
C ASP A 31 10.50 0.96 16.55
N PHE A 32 10.26 -0.10 17.34
CA PHE A 32 10.31 -1.45 16.82
C PHE A 32 9.11 -1.69 15.91
N LYS A 33 9.39 -2.07 14.66
CA LYS A 33 8.39 -2.35 13.65
C LYS A 33 8.68 -3.69 13.00
N VAL A 34 7.61 -4.40 12.64
CA VAL A 34 7.71 -5.56 11.77
C VAL A 34 7.52 -5.09 10.34
N TYR A 35 8.54 -5.29 9.52
CA TYR A 35 8.52 -4.99 8.10
C TYR A 35 8.23 -6.28 7.32
N VAL A 36 7.30 -6.18 6.39
CA VAL A 36 6.92 -7.25 5.46
C VAL A 36 7.04 -6.73 4.03
N GLU A 37 7.01 -7.65 3.06
CA GLU A 37 6.85 -7.27 1.67
C GLU A 37 5.53 -6.49 1.49
N CYS A 38 5.59 -5.35 0.81
CA CYS A 38 4.38 -4.60 0.52
C CYS A 38 3.46 -5.42 -0.40
N PRO A 39 2.12 -5.32 -0.21
CA PRO A 39 1.19 -5.98 -1.10
C PRO A 39 1.43 -5.54 -2.55
N LYS A 40 1.52 -6.53 -3.44
CA LYS A 40 1.73 -6.29 -4.87
C LYS A 40 0.41 -5.85 -5.50
N LYS A 41 0.49 -4.99 -6.51
CA LYS A 41 -0.66 -4.65 -7.36
C LYS A 41 -1.03 -5.90 -8.14
N ARG A 42 -2.21 -6.45 -7.88
CA ARG A 42 -2.75 -7.54 -8.71
C ARG A 42 -3.66 -6.93 -9.76
N VAL A 43 -3.25 -7.00 -11.02
CA VAL A 43 -4.14 -6.58 -12.11
C VAL A 43 -5.20 -7.65 -12.29
N LEU A 44 -6.45 -7.30 -11.98
CA LEU A 44 -7.60 -8.21 -12.06
C LEU A 44 -8.08 -8.34 -13.51
N TYR A 45 -7.29 -8.99 -14.37
CA TYR A 45 -7.78 -9.40 -15.68
C TYR A 45 -8.83 -10.52 -15.47
N GLY A 46 -10.10 -10.24 -15.80
CA GLY A 46 -11.19 -11.24 -15.78
C GLY A 46 -12.31 -11.03 -14.75
N TYR A 47 -12.21 -10.03 -13.86
CA TYR A 47 -13.27 -9.75 -12.87
C TYR A 47 -14.22 -8.60 -13.26
N PHE A 48 -14.35 -8.29 -14.56
CA PHE A 48 -15.19 -7.19 -15.05
C PHE A 48 -16.66 -7.33 -14.60
N HIS A 49 -17.17 -8.55 -14.48
CA HIS A 49 -18.54 -8.81 -14.03
C HIS A 49 -18.75 -8.46 -12.54
N LYS A 50 -17.69 -8.39 -11.72
CA LYS A 50 -17.76 -8.05 -10.30
C LYS A 50 -17.82 -6.55 -10.02
N VAL A 51 -17.58 -5.71 -11.03
CA VAL A 51 -17.63 -4.24 -10.88
C VAL A 51 -19.03 -3.79 -10.47
N PHE A 52 -20.05 -4.45 -11.02
CA PHE A 52 -21.44 -4.18 -10.68
C PHE A 52 -22.08 -5.42 -10.07
N ASN A 53 -23.00 -5.20 -9.14
CA ASN A 53 -23.81 -6.27 -8.58
C ASN A 53 -24.61 -6.95 -9.70
N SER A 54 -24.79 -8.27 -9.65
CA SER A 54 -25.52 -9.03 -10.68
C SER A 54 -26.92 -8.47 -10.96
N SER A 55 -27.58 -7.89 -9.95
CA SER A 55 -28.87 -7.22 -10.12
C SER A 55 -28.79 -6.00 -11.05
N LEU A 56 -27.70 -5.21 -10.99
CA LEU A 56 -27.53 -4.05 -11.86
C LEU A 56 -27.33 -4.45 -13.32
N TRP A 57 -26.57 -5.52 -13.57
CA TRP A 57 -26.42 -6.07 -14.92
C TRP A 57 -27.77 -6.47 -15.51
N VAL A 58 -28.58 -7.21 -14.75
CA VAL A 58 -29.92 -7.63 -15.20
C VAL A 58 -30.80 -6.41 -15.49
N ARG A 59 -30.80 -5.40 -14.60
CA ARG A 59 -31.56 -4.16 -14.82
C ARG A 59 -31.08 -3.40 -16.05
N TYR A 60 -29.78 -3.31 -16.25
CA TYR A 60 -29.17 -2.64 -17.40
C TYR A 60 -29.59 -3.31 -18.72
N PHE A 61 -29.42 -4.63 -18.83
CA PHE A 61 -29.87 -5.36 -20.02
C PHE A 61 -31.39 -5.27 -20.22
N ALA A 62 -32.18 -5.34 -19.14
CA ALA A 62 -33.63 -5.16 -19.21
C ALA A 62 -34.00 -3.77 -19.74
N THR A 63 -33.35 -2.70 -19.28
CA THR A 63 -33.61 -1.34 -19.80
C THR A 63 -33.27 -1.19 -21.28
N CYS A 64 -32.21 -1.85 -21.76
CA CYS A 64 -31.86 -1.87 -23.19
C CYS A 64 -32.93 -2.58 -24.02
N ILE A 65 -33.42 -3.74 -23.55
CA ILE A 65 -34.46 -4.51 -24.24
C ILE A 65 -35.78 -3.71 -24.26
N ILE A 66 -36.18 -3.12 -23.13
CA ILE A 66 -37.40 -2.31 -23.03
C ILE A 66 -37.29 -1.08 -23.95
N SER A 67 -36.16 -0.38 -23.97
CA SER A 67 -35.92 0.75 -24.87
C SER A 67 -36.04 0.34 -26.35
N SER A 68 -35.51 -0.84 -26.72
CA SER A 68 -35.65 -1.39 -28.06
C SER A 68 -37.10 -1.67 -28.43
N MET A 69 -37.86 -2.26 -27.52
CA MET A 69 -39.28 -2.55 -27.72
C MET A 69 -40.10 -1.26 -27.84
N VAL A 70 -39.85 -0.25 -27.01
CA VAL A 70 -40.53 1.05 -27.09
C VAL A 70 -40.25 1.75 -28.41
N ASN A 71 -38.98 1.78 -28.85
CA ASN A 71 -38.61 2.35 -30.15
C ASN A 71 -39.27 1.59 -31.30
N TYR A 72 -39.28 0.26 -31.25
CA TYR A 72 -39.97 -0.57 -32.24
C TYR A 72 -41.47 -0.26 -32.31
N ILE A 73 -42.15 -0.17 -31.16
CA ILE A 73 -43.59 0.14 -31.10
C ILE A 73 -43.85 1.56 -31.64
N MET A 74 -43.02 2.54 -31.28
CA MET A 74 -43.14 3.91 -31.79
C MET A 74 -42.98 3.96 -33.32
N HIS A 75 -41.92 3.34 -33.86
CA HIS A 75 -41.69 3.27 -35.30
C HIS A 75 -42.75 2.46 -36.06
N LYS A 76 -43.41 1.50 -35.39
CA LYS A 76 -44.54 0.77 -35.98
C LYS A 76 -45.83 1.59 -36.01
N SER A 77 -46.06 2.41 -34.98
CA SER A 77 -47.24 3.28 -34.89
C SER A 77 -47.19 4.44 -35.87
N ILE A 78 -45.99 4.93 -36.15
CA ILE A 78 -45.76 6.00 -37.11
C ILE A 78 -45.60 5.35 -38.48
N ARG A 79 -46.38 5.78 -39.47
CA ARG A 79 -46.32 5.25 -40.84
C ARG A 79 -45.08 5.81 -41.56
N SER A 80 -43.89 5.66 -40.97
CA SER A 80 -42.64 6.21 -41.46
C SER A 80 -42.09 5.38 -42.63
N GLU A 81 -41.66 6.04 -43.70
CA GLU A 81 -41.23 5.44 -44.97
C GLU A 81 -39.91 4.64 -44.91
N LEU A 82 -39.17 4.65 -43.80
CA LEU A 82 -37.94 3.87 -43.68
C LEU A 82 -38.24 2.42 -43.30
N SER A 83 -38.33 1.56 -44.33
CA SER A 83 -38.56 0.11 -44.20
C SER A 83 -37.61 -0.62 -43.23
N GLY A 84 -36.37 -0.13 -43.07
CA GLY A 84 -35.33 -0.78 -42.25
C GLY A 84 -35.54 -0.70 -40.73
N PHE A 85 -36.22 0.33 -40.21
CA PHE A 85 -36.47 0.46 -38.76
C PHE A 85 -37.63 -0.42 -38.24
N ARG A 86 -38.28 -1.15 -39.15
CA ARG A 86 -39.41 -2.02 -38.83
C ARG A 86 -38.98 -3.42 -38.39
N GLU A 87 -37.68 -3.73 -38.45
CA GLU A 87 -37.13 -4.98 -37.94
C GLU A 87 -36.63 -4.82 -36.50
N ILE A 88 -37.02 -5.75 -35.62
CA ILE A 88 -36.58 -5.75 -34.21
C ILE A 88 -35.06 -5.91 -34.11
N SER A 89 -34.47 -6.76 -34.97
CA SER A 89 -33.03 -6.98 -35.09
C SER A 89 -32.27 -5.66 -35.34
N TYR A 90 -32.78 -4.82 -36.23
CA TYR A 90 -32.18 -3.53 -36.55
C TYR A 90 -32.22 -2.56 -35.35
N ASN A 91 -33.35 -2.48 -34.64
CA ASN A 91 -33.47 -1.63 -33.44
C ASN A 91 -32.59 -2.11 -32.28
N VAL A 92 -32.42 -3.42 -32.11
CA VAL A 92 -31.47 -3.99 -31.13
C VAL A 92 -30.04 -3.64 -31.53
N TYR A 93 -29.66 -3.81 -32.79
CA TYR A 93 -28.34 -3.45 -33.29
C TYR A 93 -28.06 -1.95 -33.11
N PHE A 94 -29.02 -1.10 -33.44
CA PHE A 94 -28.93 0.36 -33.29
C PHE A 94 -28.67 0.77 -31.84
N ILE A 95 -29.44 0.21 -30.89
CA ILE A 95 -29.24 0.48 -29.46
C ILE A 95 -27.91 -0.09 -28.99
N TRP A 96 -27.51 -1.26 -29.47
CA TRP A 96 -26.22 -1.86 -29.14
C TRP A 96 -25.04 -1.01 -29.62
N SER A 97 -25.12 -0.44 -30.82
CA SER A 97 -24.13 0.52 -31.34
C SER A 97 -24.02 1.74 -30.43
N ILE A 98 -25.14 2.32 -30.00
CA ILE A 98 -25.13 3.44 -29.06
C ILE A 98 -24.55 3.04 -27.70
N LEU A 99 -24.92 1.85 -27.22
CA LEU A 99 -24.45 1.30 -25.95
C LEU A 99 -22.92 1.18 -25.92
N THR A 100 -22.36 0.71 -27.03
CA THR A 100 -20.92 0.53 -27.27
C THR A 100 -20.23 1.82 -27.75
N SER A 101 -20.98 2.92 -27.88
CA SER A 101 -20.49 4.20 -28.39
C SER A 101 -19.87 4.10 -29.80
N VAL A 102 -20.35 3.15 -30.60
CA VAL A 102 -19.95 2.94 -32.00
C VAL A 102 -20.88 3.74 -32.91
N SER A 103 -20.32 4.33 -33.96
CA SER A 103 -21.06 5.10 -34.95
C SER A 103 -22.22 4.30 -35.55
N VAL A 104 -23.37 4.96 -35.60
CA VAL A 104 -24.60 4.38 -36.15
C VAL A 104 -24.68 4.70 -37.64
N PRO A 105 -25.04 3.74 -38.51
CA PRO A 105 -25.00 3.92 -39.95
C PRO A 105 -26.05 4.91 -40.50
N LYS A 106 -27.16 5.18 -39.79
CA LYS A 106 -28.21 6.09 -40.28
C LYS A 106 -28.88 6.85 -39.15
N ILE A 107 -28.90 8.18 -39.25
CA ILE A 107 -29.52 9.07 -38.25
C ILE A 107 -30.96 9.37 -38.68
N PRO A 108 -31.95 9.23 -37.77
CA PRO A 108 -33.33 9.63 -38.05
C PRO A 108 -33.46 11.15 -38.23
N LYS A 109 -34.19 11.61 -39.26
CA LYS A 109 -34.26 13.03 -39.69
C LYS A 109 -35.62 13.71 -39.45
N THR A 110 -36.65 13.00 -38.98
CA THR A 110 -38.02 13.52 -38.91
C THR A 110 -38.37 14.06 -37.52
N THR A 111 -39.37 14.95 -37.42
CA THR A 111 -39.77 15.60 -36.16
C THR A 111 -40.37 14.65 -35.13
N GLU A 112 -40.92 13.52 -35.56
CA GLU A 112 -41.41 12.47 -34.66
C GLU A 112 -40.28 11.62 -34.07
N ASP A 113 -39.10 11.65 -34.69
CA ASP A 113 -37.88 11.04 -34.16
C ASP A 113 -37.32 11.78 -32.94
N LYS A 114 -37.83 12.97 -32.60
CA LYS A 114 -37.40 13.71 -31.40
C LYS A 114 -37.71 12.97 -30.09
N LYS A 115 -38.78 12.17 -30.03
CA LYS A 115 -39.09 11.33 -28.86
C LYS A 115 -38.13 10.14 -28.77
N SER A 116 -37.80 9.54 -29.91
CA SER A 116 -36.76 8.51 -30.02
C SER A 116 -35.41 9.08 -29.58
N PHE A 117 -35.05 10.29 -30.02
CA PHE A 117 -33.83 10.98 -29.61
C PHE A 117 -33.71 11.15 -28.09
N PHE A 118 -34.79 11.47 -27.38
CA PHE A 118 -34.77 11.56 -25.91
C PHE A 118 -34.49 10.20 -25.26
N LEU A 119 -35.12 9.11 -25.73
CA LEU A 119 -34.84 7.75 -25.27
C LEU A 119 -33.38 7.35 -25.54
N LEU A 120 -32.85 7.71 -26.71
CA LEU A 120 -31.46 7.46 -27.08
C LEU A 120 -30.49 8.25 -26.19
N LEU A 121 -30.83 9.48 -25.83
CA LEU A 121 -30.05 10.30 -24.91
C LEU A 121 -29.97 9.65 -23.51
N VAL A 122 -31.07 9.10 -23.01
CA VAL A 122 -31.08 8.38 -21.73
C VAL A 122 -30.17 7.14 -21.80
N CYS A 123 -30.26 6.35 -22.87
CA CYS A 123 -29.36 5.21 -23.08
C CYS A 123 -27.89 5.64 -23.15
N TYR A 124 -27.60 6.74 -23.86
CA TYR A 124 -26.25 7.30 -23.96
C TYR A 124 -25.69 7.72 -22.60
N VAL A 125 -26.46 8.48 -21.81
CA VAL A 125 -26.05 8.90 -20.46
C VAL A 125 -25.79 7.70 -19.57
N MET A 126 -26.63 6.66 -19.61
CA MET A 126 -26.42 5.43 -18.84
C MET A 126 -25.15 4.68 -19.26
N SER A 127 -24.86 4.62 -20.57
CA SER A 127 -23.59 4.08 -21.09
C SER A 127 -22.39 4.86 -20.59
N THR A 128 -22.44 6.20 -20.61
CA THR A 128 -21.35 7.04 -20.11
C THR A 128 -21.12 6.84 -18.62
N ILE A 129 -22.19 6.76 -17.83
CA ILE A 129 -22.10 6.46 -16.40
C ILE A 129 -21.43 5.10 -16.19
N PHE A 130 -21.89 4.05 -16.88
CA PHE A 130 -21.31 2.72 -16.80
C PHE A 130 -19.82 2.73 -17.18
N GLN A 131 -19.46 3.36 -18.30
CA GLN A 131 -18.08 3.48 -18.77
C GLN A 131 -17.23 4.24 -17.74
N SER A 132 -17.73 5.31 -17.12
CA SER A 132 -16.98 6.08 -16.11
C SER A 132 -16.64 5.26 -14.85
N PHE A 133 -17.58 4.45 -14.36
CA PHE A 133 -17.33 3.55 -13.24
C PHE A 133 -16.38 2.43 -13.62
N PHE A 134 -16.52 1.90 -14.84
CA PHE A 134 -15.66 0.86 -15.35
C PHE A 134 -14.21 1.35 -15.53
N THR A 135 -14.01 2.54 -16.10
CA THR A 135 -12.68 3.14 -16.23
C THR A 135 -12.09 3.45 -14.87
N SER A 136 -12.87 3.99 -13.92
CA SER A 136 -12.42 4.20 -12.53
C SER A 136 -11.92 2.90 -11.90
N PHE A 137 -12.66 1.80 -12.07
CA PHE A 137 -12.26 0.49 -11.56
C PHE A 137 -10.99 -0.05 -12.23
N LEU A 138 -10.79 0.21 -13.54
CA LEU A 138 -9.56 -0.18 -14.22
C LEU A 138 -8.36 0.69 -13.83
N THR A 139 -8.59 1.96 -13.50
CA THR A 139 -7.52 2.87 -13.06
C THR A 139 -7.08 2.64 -11.62
N GLU A 140 -7.96 2.13 -10.75
CA GLU A 140 -7.65 1.87 -9.35
C GLU A 140 -7.18 0.42 -9.18
N PRO A 141 -5.85 0.17 -9.06
CA PRO A 141 -5.36 -1.18 -8.89
C PRO A 141 -5.82 -1.70 -7.53
N VAL A 142 -6.50 -2.83 -7.54
CA VAL A 142 -6.80 -3.55 -6.31
C VAL A 142 -5.48 -4.07 -5.74
N MET A 143 -5.07 -3.47 -4.63
CA MET A 143 -3.92 -3.94 -3.86
C MET A 143 -4.30 -5.26 -3.18
N GLU A 144 -3.38 -6.22 -3.15
CA GLU A 144 -3.59 -7.39 -2.29
C GLU A 144 -3.73 -6.93 -0.82
N ARG A 145 -4.52 -7.67 -0.04
CA ARG A 145 -4.66 -7.38 1.39
C ARG A 145 -3.30 -7.57 2.07
N GLY A 146 -2.68 -6.45 2.41
CA GLY A 146 -1.45 -6.42 3.19
C GLY A 146 -1.66 -7.00 4.58
N ILE A 147 -0.55 -7.35 5.23
CA ILE A 147 -0.58 -7.84 6.61
C ILE A 147 -0.61 -6.62 7.52
N THR A 148 -1.65 -6.54 8.34
CA THR A 148 -1.93 -5.40 9.21
C THR A 148 -1.88 -5.77 10.68
N THR A 149 -2.00 -7.06 11.00
CA THR A 149 -2.10 -7.57 12.37
C THR A 149 -1.12 -8.72 12.62
N VAL A 150 -0.80 -8.93 13.89
CA VAL A 150 0.12 -10.00 14.31
C VAL A 150 -0.54 -11.37 14.10
N GLU A 151 -1.87 -11.45 14.26
CA GLU A 151 -2.66 -12.65 14.01
C GLU A 151 -2.60 -13.05 12.53
N GLU A 152 -2.66 -12.08 11.61
CA GLU A 152 -2.47 -12.34 10.17
C GLU A 152 -1.05 -12.86 9.88
N LEU A 153 -0.03 -12.28 10.53
CA LEU A 153 1.36 -12.73 10.42
C LEU A 153 1.52 -14.21 10.85
N ILE A 154 0.88 -14.57 11.97
CA ILE A 154 0.84 -15.95 12.50
C ILE A 154 0.08 -16.86 11.54
N SER A 155 -1.09 -16.44 11.05
CA SER A 155 -1.93 -17.25 10.16
C SER A 155 -1.24 -17.58 8.83
N LYS A 156 -0.38 -16.68 8.35
CA LYS A 156 0.42 -16.86 7.13
C LYS A 156 1.72 -17.64 7.38
N ASN A 157 2.01 -18.00 8.63
CA ASN A 157 3.21 -18.75 9.02
C ASN A 157 4.52 -18.11 8.51
N LEU A 158 4.62 -16.78 8.62
CA LEU A 158 5.78 -16.05 8.15
C LEU A 158 6.99 -16.24 9.07
N THR A 159 8.17 -16.37 8.48
CA THR A 159 9.43 -16.39 9.24
C THR A 159 9.88 -14.97 9.51
N VAL A 160 10.06 -14.62 10.78
CA VAL A 160 10.49 -13.28 11.20
C VAL A 160 11.98 -13.28 11.43
N PHE A 161 12.75 -12.56 10.63
CA PHE A 161 14.17 -12.38 10.84
C PHE A 161 14.42 -11.20 11.78
N SER A 162 15.44 -11.29 12.63
CA SER A 162 15.88 -10.17 13.45
C SER A 162 17.33 -10.34 13.90
N GLN A 163 17.97 -9.26 14.31
CA GLN A 163 19.31 -9.30 14.91
C GLN A 163 19.17 -9.60 16.41
N ILE A 164 20.20 -10.23 17.01
CA ILE A 164 20.10 -10.72 18.39
C ILE A 164 19.89 -9.58 19.38
N GLU A 165 20.47 -8.42 19.12
CA GLU A 165 20.36 -7.22 19.95
C GLU A 165 18.92 -6.68 19.94
N ILE A 166 18.28 -6.69 18.77
CA ILE A 166 16.89 -6.27 18.62
C ILE A 166 15.95 -7.25 19.32
N ILE A 167 16.19 -8.56 19.18
CA ILE A 167 15.40 -9.58 19.90
C ILE A 167 15.55 -9.38 21.41
N ALA A 168 16.77 -9.23 21.90
CA ALA A 168 17.02 -9.03 23.32
C ALA A 168 16.37 -7.75 23.85
N ALA A 169 16.34 -6.67 23.06
CA ALA A 169 15.72 -5.41 23.46
C ALA A 169 14.19 -5.41 23.32
N ALA A 170 13.64 -6.04 22.29
CA ALA A 170 12.19 -6.12 22.07
C ALA A 170 11.51 -7.09 23.05
N PHE A 171 12.26 -8.10 23.52
CA PHE A 171 11.74 -9.18 24.35
C PHE A 171 12.49 -9.33 25.67
N SER A 172 13.08 -8.24 26.20
CA SER A 172 13.77 -8.27 27.50
C SER A 172 12.89 -8.75 28.66
N ASP A 173 11.56 -8.65 28.51
CA ASP A 173 10.57 -9.15 29.47
C ASP A 173 10.21 -10.64 29.28
N PHE A 174 10.65 -11.29 28.20
CA PHE A 174 10.33 -12.69 27.87
C PHE A 174 11.55 -13.61 28.08
N SER A 175 11.41 -14.49 29.08
CA SER A 175 12.37 -15.50 29.56
C SER A 175 13.27 -16.18 28.51
N VAL A 176 14.56 -16.27 28.87
CA VAL A 176 15.76 -16.73 28.13
C VAL A 176 15.82 -18.25 27.85
N ASN A 177 14.75 -18.85 27.33
CA ASN A 177 14.78 -20.26 26.88
C ASN A 177 14.43 -20.39 25.39
N GLY A 178 15.29 -19.82 24.54
CA GLY A 178 15.60 -20.28 23.18
C GLY A 178 14.52 -20.23 22.08
N THR A 179 13.24 -20.06 22.43
CA THR A 179 12.14 -19.82 21.49
C THR A 179 11.16 -18.88 22.16
N ILE A 180 11.05 -17.66 21.66
CA ILE A 180 10.02 -16.73 22.13
C ILE A 180 8.69 -17.23 21.55
N LYS A 181 8.06 -18.18 22.24
CA LYS A 181 6.66 -18.52 22.00
C LYS A 181 5.84 -17.36 22.55
N LEU A 182 5.56 -16.38 21.69
CA LEU A 182 4.43 -15.47 21.90
C LEU A 182 3.20 -16.38 22.09
N ASN A 183 2.74 -16.45 23.34
CA ASN A 183 1.76 -17.40 23.85
C ASN A 183 0.41 -17.20 23.16
N SER A 184 0.25 -17.83 21.99
CA SER A 184 -1.01 -18.29 21.38
C SER A 184 -0.87 -18.69 19.91
N GLY A 185 0.29 -18.47 19.27
CA GLY A 185 0.45 -18.80 17.83
C GLY A 185 1.86 -19.03 17.29
N GLY A 186 2.91 -18.87 18.12
CA GLY A 186 4.26 -19.33 17.80
C GLY A 186 4.90 -18.66 16.57
N ILE A 187 5.11 -17.34 16.63
CA ILE A 187 5.93 -16.65 15.63
C ILE A 187 7.35 -17.23 15.65
N ARG A 188 7.83 -17.71 14.48
CA ARG A 188 9.19 -18.19 14.33
C ARG A 188 10.13 -17.02 14.09
N ILE A 189 10.86 -16.63 15.14
CA ILE A 189 11.91 -15.62 15.04
C ILE A 189 13.24 -16.31 14.77
N GLN A 190 13.89 -15.97 13.66
CA GLN A 190 15.21 -16.48 13.30
C GLN A 190 16.25 -15.36 13.39
N HIS A 191 17.31 -15.64 14.16
CA HIS A 191 18.45 -14.74 14.22
C HIS A 191 19.21 -14.72 12.89
N SER A 192 19.48 -13.52 12.37
CA SER A 192 20.37 -13.35 11.22
C SER A 192 21.05 -11.99 11.23
N SER A 193 22.36 -11.96 11.01
CA SER A 193 23.11 -10.71 10.80
C SER A 193 22.67 -10.00 9.51
N THR A 194 22.18 -10.76 8.52
CA THR A 194 21.64 -10.29 7.23
C THR A 194 20.10 -10.30 7.20
N ALA A 195 19.44 -10.15 8.36
CA ALA A 195 17.98 -10.24 8.49
C ALA A 195 17.21 -9.40 7.46
N ILE A 196 17.65 -8.17 7.20
CA ILE A 196 16.99 -7.25 6.26
C ILE A 196 17.16 -7.71 4.80
N GLU A 197 18.30 -8.31 4.44
CA GLU A 197 18.53 -8.85 3.09
C GLU A 197 17.74 -10.13 2.87
N ASN A 198 17.65 -10.98 3.89
CA ASN A 198 16.87 -12.20 3.85
C ASN A 198 15.39 -11.89 3.58
N VAL A 199 14.86 -10.79 4.12
CA VAL A 199 13.46 -10.43 3.88
C VAL A 199 13.15 -10.07 2.44
N LEU A 200 14.13 -9.53 1.72
CA LEU A 200 13.95 -9.27 0.30
C LEU A 200 14.08 -10.52 -0.56
N ASN A 201 14.95 -11.44 -0.16
CA ASN A 201 15.29 -12.59 -0.99
C ASN A 201 14.37 -13.79 -0.73
N ILE A 202 13.74 -13.84 0.44
CA ILE A 202 12.90 -14.96 0.87
C ILE A 202 11.46 -14.51 0.85
N GLU A 203 10.65 -15.11 -0.04
CA GLU A 203 9.20 -14.91 -0.02
C GLU A 203 8.61 -15.33 1.33
N ASN A 204 7.50 -14.71 1.74
CA ASN A 204 6.81 -15.06 2.99
C ASN A 204 7.70 -14.88 4.24
N SER A 205 8.48 -13.82 4.26
CA SER A 205 9.29 -13.43 5.39
C SER A 205 8.94 -12.03 5.90
N ALA A 206 9.33 -11.77 7.14
CA ALA A 206 9.21 -10.47 7.77
C ALA A 206 10.50 -10.15 8.53
N VAL A 207 10.78 -8.89 8.83
CA VAL A 207 11.92 -8.50 9.66
C VAL A 207 11.44 -7.63 10.81
N LEU A 208 11.83 -8.01 12.02
CA LEU A 208 11.68 -7.19 13.21
C LEU A 208 12.93 -6.34 13.35
N THR A 209 12.80 -5.03 13.18
CA THR A 209 13.91 -4.08 13.30
C THR A 209 13.43 -2.71 13.76
N THR A 210 14.36 -1.84 14.14
CA THR A 210 14.05 -0.43 14.39
C THR A 210 13.81 0.31 13.07
N GLU A 211 12.99 1.36 13.10
CA GLU A 211 12.75 2.19 11.91
C GLU A 211 14.02 2.81 11.34
N ILE A 212 14.92 3.23 12.23
CA ILE A 212 16.20 3.83 11.87
C ILE A 212 17.09 2.81 11.14
N ASP A 213 17.29 1.62 11.71
CA ASP A 213 18.09 0.57 11.06
C ASP A 213 17.54 0.22 9.68
N MET A 214 16.21 0.19 9.56
CA MET A 214 15.56 -0.08 8.29
C MET A 214 15.83 1.02 7.27
N LYS A 215 15.69 2.30 7.64
CA LYS A 215 15.99 3.43 6.75
C LYS A 215 17.46 3.45 6.32
N LEU A 216 18.39 3.22 7.26
CA LEU A 216 19.84 3.21 7.01
C LEU A 216 20.27 2.07 6.06
N LYS A 217 19.65 0.89 6.19
CA LYS A 217 20.03 -0.29 5.39
C LYS A 217 19.30 -0.34 4.05
N ILE A 218 18.06 0.13 3.95
CA ILE A 218 17.32 0.24 2.68
C ILE A 218 17.99 1.21 1.72
N SER A 219 18.42 2.39 2.22
CA SER A 219 18.91 3.48 1.35
C SER A 219 20.10 3.05 0.50
N ASN A 220 20.95 2.17 1.03
CA ASN A 220 22.15 1.71 0.36
C ASN A 220 21.95 0.55 -0.64
N ARG A 221 20.86 -0.25 -0.55
CA ARG A 221 20.75 -1.51 -1.32
C ARG A 221 19.41 -1.77 -2.02
N MET A 222 18.32 -1.09 -1.65
CA MET A 222 16.96 -1.55 -2.00
C MET A 222 16.19 -0.50 -2.81
N ARG A 223 16.44 -0.45 -4.12
CA ARG A 223 15.84 0.56 -5.02
C ARG A 223 14.44 0.19 -5.52
N LEU A 224 14.04 -1.08 -5.49
CA LEU A 224 12.85 -1.57 -6.20
C LEU A 224 11.70 -2.01 -5.29
N GLN A 225 11.97 -2.32 -4.03
CA GLN A 225 10.95 -2.77 -3.10
C GLN A 225 11.06 -2.00 -1.80
N LYS A 226 10.14 -1.06 -1.61
CA LYS A 226 9.95 -0.43 -0.31
C LYS A 226 9.16 -1.42 0.54
N PRO A 227 9.70 -1.91 1.67
CA PRO A 227 8.96 -2.79 2.55
C PRO A 227 7.90 -1.99 3.31
N CYS A 228 6.80 -2.65 3.64
CA CYS A 228 5.71 -2.09 4.39
C CYS A 228 5.90 -2.47 5.85
N SER A 229 5.86 -1.50 6.74
CA SER A 229 5.75 -1.77 8.18
C SER A 229 4.29 -1.78 8.59
N PHE A 230 3.93 -2.67 9.50
CA PHE A 230 2.66 -2.57 10.21
C PHE A 230 2.93 -2.58 11.71
N LEU A 231 2.14 -1.78 12.44
CA LEU A 231 2.09 -1.62 13.89
C LEU A 231 3.44 -1.32 14.61
N PRO A 232 3.58 -0.18 15.30
CA PRO A 232 4.67 -0.02 16.25
C PRO A 232 4.44 -0.98 17.43
N LEU A 233 5.40 -1.88 17.68
CA LEU A 233 5.34 -2.80 18.82
C LEU A 233 5.64 -2.08 20.12
N SER A 234 6.70 -1.28 20.12
CA SER A 234 7.12 -0.46 21.24
C SER A 234 8.07 0.64 20.76
N GLN A 235 8.11 1.73 21.53
CA GLN A 235 9.09 2.78 21.34
C GLN A 235 10.39 2.38 22.04
N THR A 236 11.50 2.60 21.38
CA THR A 236 12.84 2.34 21.90
C THR A 236 13.65 3.62 21.88
N SER A 237 14.64 3.67 22.75
CA SER A 237 15.61 4.75 22.77
C SER A 237 17.02 4.17 22.71
N GLN A 238 17.85 4.76 21.87
CA GLN A 238 19.26 4.43 21.79
C GLN A 238 20.03 5.29 22.80
N CYS A 239 20.82 4.61 23.62
CA CYS A 239 21.68 5.22 24.62
C CYS A 239 23.09 4.62 24.51
N VAL A 240 24.11 5.38 24.89
CA VAL A 240 25.46 4.84 25.10
C VAL A 240 25.52 4.27 26.50
N ILE A 241 26.01 3.03 26.60
CA ILE A 241 26.22 2.32 27.86
C ILE A 241 27.70 2.41 28.21
N PHE A 242 28.00 2.97 29.39
CA PHE A 242 29.33 2.99 29.97
C PHE A 242 29.45 1.89 31.01
N HIS A 243 30.66 1.34 31.17
CA HIS A 243 30.97 0.56 32.36
C HIS A 243 30.77 1.45 33.61
N GLY A 244 30.26 0.85 34.69
CA GLY A 244 30.08 1.54 35.96
C GLY A 244 31.39 2.22 36.39
N PHE A 245 31.24 3.44 36.92
CA PHE A 245 32.35 4.31 37.37
C PHE A 245 33.27 4.87 36.27
N SER A 246 32.84 4.88 35.00
CA SER A 246 33.63 5.55 33.97
C SER A 246 33.73 7.06 34.24
N PRO A 247 34.95 7.64 34.34
CA PRO A 247 35.13 9.08 34.56
C PRO A 247 34.66 9.93 33.36
N PHE A 248 34.43 9.29 32.21
CA PHE A 248 33.95 9.96 31.00
C PHE A 248 32.42 10.11 30.95
N TYR A 249 31.68 9.38 31.78
CA TYR A 249 30.23 9.33 31.71
C TYR A 249 29.59 10.72 31.81
N GLU A 250 29.96 11.49 32.84
CA GLU A 250 29.36 12.80 33.10
C GLU A 250 29.70 13.81 32.00
N ALA A 251 30.97 13.88 31.60
CA ALA A 251 31.43 14.76 30.54
C ALA A 251 30.76 14.44 29.18
N PHE A 252 30.63 13.15 28.85
CA PHE A 252 30.00 12.71 27.61
C PHE A 252 28.49 12.94 27.61
N ASN A 253 27.81 12.63 28.73
CA ASN A 253 26.37 12.86 28.88
C ASN A 253 26.02 14.35 28.77
N LEU A 254 26.84 15.23 29.36
CA LEU A 254 26.69 16.68 29.23
C LEU A 254 26.83 17.15 27.78
N LYS A 255 27.74 16.56 27.00
CA LYS A 255 27.91 16.88 25.58
C LYS A 255 26.73 16.38 24.74
N ILE A 256 26.21 15.19 25.02
CA ILE A 256 24.97 14.70 24.38
C ILE A 256 23.82 15.66 24.65
N MET A 257 23.61 16.04 25.91
CA MET A 257 22.55 16.99 26.29
C MET A 257 22.65 18.31 25.53
N ARG A 258 23.83 18.94 25.52
CA ARG A 258 24.04 20.19 24.76
C ARG A 258 23.82 20.02 23.25
N SER A 259 24.15 18.85 22.71
CA SER A 259 23.94 18.53 21.29
C SER A 259 22.46 18.31 20.96
N LEU A 260 21.68 17.76 21.89
CA LEU A 260 20.23 17.64 21.79
C LEU A 260 19.56 19.01 21.91
N GLU A 261 19.95 19.83 22.90
CA GLU A 261 19.43 21.19 23.11
C GLU A 261 19.69 22.11 21.92
N SER A 262 20.84 21.97 21.25
CA SER A 262 21.17 22.72 20.04
C SER A 262 20.51 22.19 18.76
N GLY A 263 19.82 21.05 18.82
CA GLY A 263 19.21 20.39 17.65
C GLY A 263 20.22 19.75 16.68
N LEU A 264 21.48 19.62 17.08
CA LEU A 264 22.55 19.08 16.23
C LEU A 264 22.25 17.65 15.76
N PHE A 265 21.73 16.80 16.64
CA PHE A 265 21.38 15.41 16.30
C PHE A 265 20.24 15.32 15.28
N ILE A 266 19.22 16.18 15.42
CA ILE A 266 18.09 16.22 14.47
C ILE A 266 18.61 16.62 13.09
N LYS A 267 19.49 17.62 13.03
CA LYS A 267 20.13 18.05 11.79
C LYS A 267 20.99 16.94 11.19
N LEU A 268 21.82 16.26 11.97
CA LEU A 268 22.67 15.16 11.49
C LEU A 268 21.84 14.00 10.92
N LEU A 269 20.77 13.58 11.60
CA LEU A 269 19.87 12.55 11.09
C LEU A 269 19.17 13.00 9.81
N HIS A 270 18.67 14.24 9.80
CA HIS A 270 18.02 14.80 8.62
C HIS A 270 18.98 14.85 7.43
N ASP A 271 20.19 15.37 7.62
CA ASP A 271 21.22 15.49 6.58
C ASP A 271 21.62 14.11 6.06
N TYR A 272 21.77 13.12 6.94
CA TYR A 272 22.06 11.73 6.55
C TYR A 272 20.93 11.14 5.68
N PHE A 273 19.68 11.24 6.12
CA PHE A 273 18.55 10.69 5.35
C PHE A 273 18.26 11.50 4.07
N SER A 274 18.62 12.79 4.04
CA SER A 274 18.43 13.66 2.87
C SER A 274 19.55 13.55 1.85
N SER A 275 20.80 13.33 2.27
CA SER A 275 21.93 13.13 1.35
C SER A 275 21.73 11.90 0.49
N ASP A 276 21.15 10.85 1.07
CA ASP A 276 20.76 9.66 0.30
C ASP A 276 19.74 10.01 -0.79
N ILE A 277 18.79 10.90 -0.54
CA ILE A 277 17.80 11.34 -1.54
C ILE A 277 18.47 12.11 -2.69
N ASN A 278 19.45 12.97 -2.41
CA ASN A 278 20.08 13.83 -3.41
C ASN A 278 21.11 13.10 -4.29
N ILE A 279 21.91 12.20 -3.72
CA ILE A 279 22.77 11.30 -4.53
C ILE A 279 21.90 10.43 -5.45
N ASN A 280 20.68 10.10 -5.02
CA ASN A 280 19.74 9.29 -5.80
C ASN A 280 19.11 10.05 -6.97
N ALA A 281 18.87 11.35 -6.87
CA ALA A 281 18.31 12.15 -7.96
C ALA A 281 19.30 12.29 -9.14
N THR A 282 20.59 12.50 -8.85
CA THR A 282 21.61 12.66 -9.88
C THR A 282 21.88 11.34 -10.61
N LEU A 283 21.99 10.21 -9.89
CA LEU A 283 22.21 8.89 -10.48
C LEU A 283 21.04 8.37 -11.33
N THR A 284 19.78 8.68 -10.96
CA THR A 284 18.62 8.31 -11.79
C THR A 284 18.54 9.14 -13.06
N THR A 285 18.87 10.44 -13.02
CA THR A 285 18.92 11.26 -14.23
C THR A 285 19.94 10.77 -15.25
N ASP A 286 21.08 10.24 -14.79
CA ASP A 286 22.11 9.72 -15.69
C ASP A 286 21.72 8.37 -16.31
N LYS A 287 21.06 7.48 -15.55
CA LYS A 287 20.58 6.19 -16.07
C LYS A 287 19.43 6.35 -17.07
N PHE A 288 18.52 7.31 -16.84
CA PHE A 288 17.48 7.67 -17.82
C PHE A 288 18.07 8.28 -19.09
N ARG A 289 19.12 9.11 -19.00
CA ARG A 289 19.85 9.62 -20.17
C ARG A 289 20.51 8.50 -20.97
N GLU A 290 21.05 7.48 -20.31
CA GLU A 290 21.69 6.35 -20.98
C GLU A 290 20.67 5.45 -21.72
N ILE A 291 19.51 5.20 -21.12
CA ILE A 291 18.41 4.45 -21.76
C ILE A 291 17.86 5.23 -22.96
N ASN A 292 17.65 6.55 -22.83
CA ASN A 292 17.20 7.36 -23.95
C ASN A 292 18.22 7.41 -25.10
N ARG A 293 19.52 7.46 -24.81
CA ARG A 293 20.56 7.34 -25.86
C ARG A 293 20.51 6.01 -26.60
N LYS A 294 20.27 4.89 -25.91
CA LYS A 294 20.15 3.57 -26.54
C LYS A 294 18.89 3.45 -27.42
N ASN A 295 17.80 4.11 -27.04
CA ASN A 295 16.56 4.11 -27.83
C ASN A 295 16.57 5.09 -29.01
N THR A 296 17.53 6.01 -29.09
CA THR A 296 17.66 6.95 -30.24
C THR A 296 18.58 6.40 -31.34
N LEU A 297 19.24 5.25 -31.09
CA LEU A 297 20.16 4.59 -32.02
C LEU A 297 19.57 3.33 -32.66
N LEU A 298 18.27 3.08 -32.46
CA LEU A 298 17.46 2.06 -33.12
C LEU A 298 16.37 2.74 -33.95
#